data_AF-A0A955NR28-F1
#
_entry.id   AF-A0A955NR28-F1
#
_cell.length_a   1.000
_cell.length_b   1.000
_cell.length_c   1.000
_cell.angle_alpha   90.00
_cell.angle_beta   90.00
_cell.angle_gamma   90.00
#
_symmetry.space_group_name_H-M   'P 1'
#
loop_
_entity.id
_entity.type
_entity.pdbx_description
1 polymer ?
#
loop_
_entity_poly.entity_id
_entity_poly.type
_entity_poly.pdbx_seq_one_letter_code
_entity_poly.pdbx_strand_id
1 'polypeptide(L)'
;MFKRFFLFPLTLIGLVLFFSTGFAETPVYKGQPSGEFLKTWLLCGPFSVGKENETAPTYAHLEGFETDFLRSIGGESHPNIQEGTEIKTDAGEATWTRYESSDDTIDLDQEITKRDSVVAYAYCEIETSEETACILALGTNDGGKAWLNGEVVWDRPQGRGLKIDDDQIPVKLRKGKNSLLLKVEERGNQWGFCARFLELSIPELIQRSSLFNVANDSSGAPQLRFLEPGWLAKEILSDIEIKVFSEGDLSEPVWSGEWTGQKELALGVDPGHFRKYVARLEGETSQGATWVTEIPFSAGERITYSLFDGGETDYSIVLSKESSDSERWAAEELKHWLEKVSGAEFSIVTNPDSLPKHSIVLGYGSPLTELMGSEIEKPAPADESFTYRNVGPSIVIWGGRDRGTM
;
A
#
# COMPACT_ATOMS: atom_id res chain seq x y z
N MET A 1 50.95 77.90 -52.41
CA MET A 1 50.92 76.43 -52.58
C MET A 1 50.27 75.83 -51.34
N PHE A 2 49.00 75.44 -51.45
CA PHE A 2 48.17 74.95 -50.34
C PHE A 2 48.71 73.63 -49.77
N LYS A 3 48.89 73.53 -48.45
CA LYS A 3 49.00 72.24 -47.74
C LYS A 3 47.82 72.10 -46.78
N ARG A 4 46.91 71.19 -47.13
CA ARG A 4 45.80 70.72 -46.28
C ARG A 4 46.37 69.82 -45.18
N PHE A 5 46.06 70.11 -43.92
CA PHE A 5 46.20 69.16 -42.81
C PHE A 5 44.92 68.33 -42.73
N PHE A 6 45.06 67.00 -42.82
CA PHE A 6 43.99 66.04 -42.52
C PHE A 6 43.94 65.81 -41.01
N LEU A 7 42.78 66.06 -40.38
CA LEU A 7 42.46 65.51 -39.06
C LEU A 7 42.04 64.04 -39.23
N PHE A 8 42.70 63.14 -38.51
CA PHE A 8 42.19 61.80 -38.23
C PHE A 8 41.25 61.87 -37.02
N PRO A 9 40.06 61.21 -37.03
CA PRO A 9 39.30 61.02 -35.80
C PRO A 9 39.90 59.88 -34.98
N LEU A 10 40.15 60.13 -33.70
CA LEU A 10 40.41 59.09 -32.70
C LEU A 10 39.13 58.27 -32.53
N THR A 11 39.12 57.03 -33.00
CA THR A 11 38.08 56.05 -32.65
C THR A 11 38.35 55.55 -31.24
N LEU A 12 37.56 56.02 -30.27
CA LEU A 12 37.53 55.49 -28.92
C LEU A 12 36.91 54.09 -28.97
N ILE A 13 37.73 53.04 -28.90
CA ILE A 13 37.27 51.66 -28.73
C ILE A 13 36.79 51.54 -27.29
N GLY A 14 35.47 51.65 -27.09
CA GLY A 14 34.82 51.30 -25.84
C GLY A 14 34.95 49.80 -25.61
N LEU A 15 35.78 49.41 -24.64
CA LEU A 15 35.83 48.05 -24.12
C LEU A 15 34.50 47.80 -23.38
N VAL A 16 33.53 47.23 -24.07
CA VAL A 16 32.31 46.69 -23.44
C VAL A 16 32.74 45.44 -22.69
N LEU A 17 32.98 45.60 -21.38
CA LEU A 17 33.06 44.48 -20.44
C LEU A 17 31.67 43.84 -20.38
N PHE A 18 31.46 42.78 -21.17
CA PHE A 18 30.40 41.83 -20.91
C PHE A 18 30.71 41.16 -19.57
N PHE A 19 30.11 41.65 -18.49
CA PHE A 19 29.88 40.79 -17.33
C PHE A 19 28.86 39.75 -17.78
N SER A 20 29.36 38.57 -18.20
CA SER A 20 28.54 37.38 -18.12
C SER A 20 28.27 37.17 -16.64
N THR A 21 27.12 37.60 -16.16
CA THR A 21 26.50 36.95 -15.00
C THR A 21 26.24 35.53 -15.46
N GLY A 22 27.23 34.65 -15.27
CA GLY A 22 27.01 33.22 -15.36
C GLY A 22 26.01 32.91 -14.26
N PHE A 23 24.72 32.89 -14.60
CA PHE A 23 23.73 32.27 -13.76
C PHE A 23 24.20 30.83 -13.61
N ALA A 24 24.56 30.45 -12.38
CA ALA A 24 24.99 29.10 -12.12
C ALA A 24 23.81 28.17 -12.45
N GLU A 25 24.04 27.27 -13.39
CA GLU A 25 23.00 26.41 -13.95
C GLU A 25 22.63 25.30 -12.96
N THR A 26 21.34 24.95 -12.91
CA THR A 26 20.84 23.77 -12.21
C THR A 26 21.72 22.55 -12.51
N PRO A 27 22.09 21.71 -11.52
CA PRO A 27 22.81 20.47 -11.77
C PRO A 27 22.05 19.59 -12.79
N VAL A 28 22.70 19.28 -13.91
CA VAL A 28 22.14 18.41 -14.96
C VAL A 28 22.96 17.13 -15.08
N TYR A 29 22.30 16.00 -14.90
CA TYR A 29 22.85 14.67 -15.10
C TYR A 29 22.54 14.16 -16.49
N LYS A 30 23.53 13.60 -17.17
CA LYS A 30 23.38 12.97 -18.50
C LYS A 30 23.73 11.50 -18.42
N GLY A 31 23.24 10.72 -19.39
CA GLY A 31 23.54 9.29 -19.48
C GLY A 31 22.94 8.46 -18.35
N GLN A 32 21.81 8.88 -17.79
CA GLN A 32 21.05 8.09 -16.82
C GLN A 32 20.17 7.05 -17.55
N PRO A 33 19.94 5.86 -16.97
CA PRO A 33 20.50 5.37 -15.69
C PRO A 33 22.00 5.02 -15.79
N SER A 34 22.83 5.55 -14.90
CA SER A 34 24.27 5.26 -14.89
C SER A 34 24.73 4.35 -13.74
N GLY A 35 23.86 4.10 -12.74
CA GLY A 35 24.24 3.41 -11.52
C GLY A 35 25.02 4.26 -10.50
N GLU A 36 25.43 5.45 -10.88
CA GLU A 36 26.21 6.37 -10.04
C GLU A 36 25.32 7.25 -9.17
N PHE A 37 25.80 7.62 -7.98
CA PHE A 37 25.09 8.52 -7.08
C PHE A 37 24.99 9.94 -7.62
N LEU A 38 23.83 10.55 -7.44
CA LEU A 38 23.59 11.97 -7.69
C LEU A 38 24.18 12.76 -6.51
N LYS A 39 25.36 13.36 -6.69
CA LYS A 39 26.12 14.05 -5.62
C LYS A 39 25.98 15.56 -5.62
N THR A 40 25.38 16.14 -6.65
CA THR A 40 25.31 17.59 -6.88
C THR A 40 23.86 18.02 -6.98
N TRP A 41 23.45 18.92 -6.09
CA TRP A 41 22.06 19.32 -5.92
C TRP A 41 21.97 20.83 -5.74
N LEU A 42 20.84 21.43 -6.10
CA LEU A 42 20.40 22.65 -5.43
C LEU A 42 19.66 22.22 -4.17
N LEU A 43 20.06 22.74 -3.01
CA LEU A 43 19.38 22.49 -1.74
C LEU A 43 18.67 23.76 -1.27
N CYS A 44 17.50 23.62 -0.64
CA CYS A 44 16.76 24.73 -0.07
C CYS A 44 16.00 24.32 1.18
N GLY A 45 16.32 24.98 2.29
CA GLY A 45 15.72 24.77 3.60
C GLY A 45 16.59 25.47 4.65
N PRO A 46 16.26 25.32 5.93
CA PRO A 46 15.16 24.54 6.48
C PRO A 46 13.83 25.30 6.53
N PHE A 47 12.71 24.58 6.38
CA PHE A 47 11.36 25.08 6.69
C PHE A 47 10.79 24.32 7.89
N SER A 48 10.29 25.06 8.88
CA SER A 48 9.81 24.48 10.13
C SER A 48 8.49 23.72 9.94
N VAL A 49 8.40 22.52 10.51
CA VAL A 49 7.19 21.71 10.58
C VAL A 49 6.86 21.35 12.04
N GLY A 50 5.68 20.77 12.26
CA GLY A 50 5.26 20.29 13.57
C GLY A 50 6.16 19.16 14.07
N LYS A 51 6.22 19.02 15.39
CA LYS A 51 7.00 17.94 16.02
C LYS A 51 6.30 16.60 15.86
N GLU A 52 7.07 15.53 16.03
CA GLU A 52 6.52 14.19 16.09
C GLU A 52 5.48 14.10 17.23
N ASN A 53 4.32 13.54 16.90
CA ASN A 53 3.20 13.36 17.81
C ASN A 53 3.03 11.86 18.08
N GLU A 54 3.24 11.44 19.33
CA GLU A 54 3.12 10.03 19.75
C GLU A 54 1.73 9.42 19.48
N THR A 55 0.71 10.26 19.32
CA THR A 55 -0.67 9.83 19.00
C THR A 55 -0.98 9.82 17.50
N ALA A 56 -0.08 10.34 16.66
CA ALA A 56 -0.28 10.32 15.21
C ALA A 56 -0.13 8.87 14.69
N PRO A 57 -0.85 8.51 13.61
CA PRO A 57 -0.63 7.22 12.97
C PRO A 57 0.83 7.07 12.54
N THR A 58 1.39 5.88 12.69
CA THR A 58 2.77 5.54 12.27
C THR A 58 3.02 5.68 10.76
N TYR A 59 1.98 5.97 9.98
CA TYR A 59 2.01 6.14 8.53
C TYR A 59 1.73 7.60 8.11
N ALA A 60 1.97 8.57 9.00
CA ALA A 60 1.76 9.99 8.72
C ALA A 60 3.07 10.79 8.79
N HIS A 61 3.21 11.74 7.86
CA HIS A 61 4.27 12.74 7.92
C HIS A 61 4.13 13.67 9.14
N LEU A 62 5.18 14.42 9.45
CA LEU A 62 5.10 15.50 10.42
C LEU A 62 4.01 16.52 10.04
N GLU A 63 3.35 17.09 11.05
CA GLU A 63 2.32 18.12 10.82
C GLU A 63 2.91 19.29 10.03
N GLY A 64 2.25 19.69 8.93
CA GLY A 64 2.77 20.74 8.06
C GLY A 64 3.75 20.28 6.99
N PHE A 65 4.15 19.00 6.96
CA PHE A 65 4.93 18.43 5.84
C PHE A 65 4.23 18.61 4.50
N GLU A 66 2.90 18.47 4.44
CA GLU A 66 2.13 18.67 3.20
C GLU A 66 2.01 20.15 2.77
N THR A 67 2.62 21.07 3.51
CA THR A 67 2.69 22.48 3.09
C THR A 67 3.64 22.62 1.92
N ASP A 68 3.12 23.05 0.78
CA ASP A 68 3.91 23.44 -0.37
C ASP A 68 4.64 24.77 -0.08
N PHE A 69 5.92 24.69 0.30
CA PHE A 69 6.75 25.87 0.57
C PHE A 69 7.27 26.54 -0.72
N LEU A 70 7.09 25.91 -1.89
CA LEU A 70 7.57 26.40 -3.19
C LEU A 70 6.49 27.14 -3.99
N ARG A 71 5.31 27.40 -3.41
CA ARG A 71 4.18 28.10 -4.05
C ARG A 71 4.57 29.40 -4.75
N SER A 72 5.49 30.18 -4.18
CA SER A 72 5.95 31.46 -4.74
C SER A 72 6.65 31.31 -6.10
N ILE A 73 7.13 30.10 -6.43
CA ILE A 73 7.87 29.80 -7.65
C ILE A 73 7.20 28.72 -8.51
N GLY A 74 5.91 28.41 -8.29
CA GLY A 74 5.16 27.44 -9.10
C GLY A 74 4.74 26.16 -8.37
N GLY A 75 5.12 26.02 -7.10
CA GLY A 75 4.75 24.88 -6.24
C GLY A 75 5.54 23.61 -6.53
N GLU A 76 5.39 22.60 -5.68
CA GLU A 76 6.19 21.35 -5.72
C GLU A 76 6.04 20.55 -7.02
N SER A 77 4.91 20.69 -7.71
CA SER A 77 4.70 20.02 -9.00
C SER A 77 5.40 20.72 -10.18
N HIS A 78 5.54 22.04 -10.18
CA HIS A 78 6.16 22.74 -11.32
C HIS A 78 7.01 23.93 -10.87
N PRO A 79 8.04 23.70 -10.02
CA PRO A 79 8.78 24.80 -9.44
C PRO A 79 9.80 25.35 -10.45
N ASN A 80 9.84 26.68 -10.59
CA ASN A 80 10.86 27.40 -11.34
C ASN A 80 12.09 27.64 -10.44
N ILE A 81 12.90 26.61 -10.27
CA ILE A 81 14.07 26.61 -9.38
C ILE A 81 15.30 27.10 -10.12
N GLN A 82 16.01 28.06 -9.53
CA GLN A 82 17.31 28.54 -9.95
C GLN A 82 18.19 28.78 -8.73
N GLU A 83 19.49 28.58 -8.86
CA GLU A 83 20.44 28.91 -7.80
C GLU A 83 20.33 30.39 -7.40
N GLY A 84 20.35 30.68 -6.10
CA GLY A 84 20.18 32.01 -5.54
C GLY A 84 18.72 32.45 -5.39
N THR A 85 17.74 31.65 -5.83
CA THR A 85 16.32 31.96 -5.62
C THR A 85 15.98 31.91 -4.13
N GLU A 86 15.45 33.00 -3.57
CA GLU A 86 14.97 33.07 -2.18
C GLU A 86 13.53 32.58 -2.07
N ILE A 87 13.26 31.77 -1.06
CA ILE A 87 11.93 31.30 -0.66
C ILE A 87 11.65 31.87 0.73
N LYS A 88 10.53 32.59 0.87
CA LYS A 88 10.09 33.20 2.13
C LYS A 88 8.68 32.72 2.46
N THR A 89 8.56 32.13 3.65
CA THR A 89 7.30 31.56 4.16
C THR A 89 7.20 31.84 5.66
N ASP A 90 6.03 31.61 6.24
CA ASP A 90 5.86 31.71 7.70
C ASP A 90 6.67 30.63 8.46
N ALA A 91 7.07 29.56 7.79
CA ALA A 91 7.85 28.45 8.35
C ALA A 91 9.37 28.68 8.31
N GLY A 92 9.83 29.68 7.55
CA GLY A 92 11.24 29.98 7.36
C GLY A 92 11.54 30.70 6.06
N GLU A 93 12.76 31.23 6.00
CA GLU A 93 13.37 31.80 4.80
C GLU A 93 14.61 30.99 4.43
N ALA A 94 14.75 30.62 3.16
CA ALA A 94 15.89 29.85 2.66
C ALA A 94 16.20 30.23 1.21
N THR A 95 17.45 30.02 0.80
CA THR A 95 17.91 30.28 -0.57
C THR A 95 18.30 28.96 -1.20
N TRP A 96 17.96 28.77 -2.47
CA TRP A 96 18.46 27.64 -3.26
C TRP A 96 19.98 27.77 -3.45
N THR A 97 20.76 26.85 -2.89
CA THR A 97 22.22 26.88 -2.95
C THR A 97 22.74 25.59 -3.55
N ARG A 98 23.73 25.69 -4.45
CA ARG A 98 24.39 24.52 -5.01
C ARG A 98 25.26 23.84 -3.96
N TYR A 99 25.13 22.53 -3.87
CA TYR A 99 25.94 21.66 -3.05
C TYR A 99 26.50 20.50 -3.88
N GLU A 100 27.74 20.11 -3.62
CA GLU A 100 28.39 18.94 -4.21
C GLU A 100 29.02 18.10 -3.09
N SER A 101 28.51 16.89 -2.89
CA SER A 101 28.99 15.96 -1.87
C SER A 101 30.24 15.22 -2.34
N SER A 102 31.18 15.01 -1.41
CA SER A 102 32.29 14.06 -1.58
C SER A 102 31.85 12.60 -1.47
N ASP A 103 30.73 12.35 -0.80
CA ASP A 103 30.24 11.03 -0.44
C ASP A 103 29.02 10.64 -1.29
N ASP A 104 28.56 9.40 -1.13
CA ASP A 104 27.37 8.88 -1.84
C ASP A 104 26.06 9.39 -1.22
N THR A 105 26.14 9.93 -0.01
CA THR A 105 25.03 10.51 0.75
C THR A 105 25.19 12.02 0.89
N ILE A 106 24.06 12.71 0.98
CA ILE A 106 23.96 14.13 1.29
C ILE A 106 23.59 14.26 2.77
N ASP A 107 24.49 14.84 3.57
CA ASP A 107 24.29 15.10 5.01
C ASP A 107 23.63 16.48 5.18
N LEU A 108 22.33 16.49 5.45
CA LEU A 108 21.57 17.73 5.58
C LEU A 108 21.76 18.40 6.95
N ASP A 109 22.21 17.67 7.97
CA ASP A 109 22.59 18.25 9.27
C ASP A 109 23.78 19.21 9.13
N GLN A 110 24.75 18.81 8.32
CA GLN A 110 25.94 19.62 8.05
C GLN A 110 25.64 20.77 7.10
N GLU A 111 24.85 20.52 6.06
CA GLU A 111 24.72 21.46 4.93
C GLU A 111 23.54 22.43 5.06
N ILE A 112 22.48 22.06 5.78
CA ILE A 112 21.29 22.89 5.94
C ILE A 112 21.15 23.37 7.38
N THR A 113 20.93 22.46 8.33
CA THR A 113 20.75 22.81 9.74
C THR A 113 20.74 21.57 10.62
N LYS A 114 21.14 21.73 11.90
CA LYS A 114 21.01 20.71 12.96
C LYS A 114 19.72 20.85 13.78
N ARG A 115 18.71 21.52 13.22
CA ARG A 115 17.41 21.71 13.90
C ARG A 115 16.49 20.58 13.51
N ASP A 116 15.88 19.95 14.50
CA ASP A 116 14.84 18.94 14.28
C ASP A 116 13.50 19.58 13.86
N SER A 117 12.57 18.75 13.36
CA SER A 117 11.21 19.16 12.96
C SER A 117 11.25 20.23 11.87
N VAL A 118 12.04 19.95 10.84
CA VAL A 118 12.16 20.78 9.64
C VAL A 118 12.05 19.92 8.39
N VAL A 119 11.92 20.57 7.23
CA VAL A 119 12.10 19.95 5.93
C VAL A 119 13.12 20.73 5.10
N ALA A 120 13.74 20.06 4.15
CA ALA A 120 14.51 20.68 3.08
C ALA A 120 14.17 20.04 1.74
N TYR A 121 14.37 20.81 0.68
CA TYR A 121 14.28 20.35 -0.68
C TYR A 121 15.65 20.12 -1.29
N ALA A 122 15.72 19.14 -2.17
CA ALA A 122 16.86 18.92 -3.06
C ALA A 122 16.37 18.82 -4.50
N TYR A 123 17.03 19.52 -5.43
CA TYR A 123 16.63 19.60 -6.82
C TYR A 123 17.80 19.37 -7.79
N CYS A 124 17.55 18.58 -8.82
CA CYS A 124 18.42 18.43 -9.96
C CYS A 124 17.61 18.11 -11.23
N GLU A 125 18.30 18.08 -12.37
CA GLU A 125 17.73 17.75 -13.66
C GLU A 125 18.45 16.57 -14.29
N ILE A 126 17.73 15.83 -15.13
CA ILE A 126 18.25 14.70 -15.89
C ILE A 126 17.95 14.92 -17.36
N GLU A 127 18.97 14.90 -18.21
CA GLU A 127 18.83 14.98 -19.66
C GLU A 127 19.05 13.60 -20.30
N THR A 128 18.03 13.09 -20.98
CA THR A 128 18.09 11.83 -21.72
C THR A 128 17.87 12.04 -23.22
N SER A 129 18.53 11.24 -24.06
CA SER A 129 18.37 11.31 -25.52
C SER A 129 17.09 10.66 -26.03
N GLU A 130 16.51 9.77 -25.22
CA GLU A 130 15.32 8.99 -25.50
C GLU A 130 14.50 8.75 -24.23
N GLU A 131 13.31 8.18 -24.40
CA GLU A 131 12.48 7.76 -23.27
C GLU A 131 13.06 6.47 -22.68
N THR A 132 13.25 6.41 -21.36
CA THR A 132 13.97 5.33 -20.69
C THR A 132 13.24 4.89 -19.43
N ALA A 133 12.89 3.60 -19.34
CA ALA A 133 12.40 2.99 -18.11
C ALA A 133 13.60 2.61 -17.21
N CYS A 134 13.55 2.98 -15.94
CA CYS A 134 14.64 2.78 -14.99
C CYS A 134 14.09 2.70 -13.55
N ILE A 135 14.99 2.48 -12.59
CA ILE A 135 14.68 2.54 -11.16
C ILE A 135 15.27 3.83 -10.59
N LEU A 136 14.44 4.67 -9.96
CA LEU A 136 14.92 5.67 -9.02
C LEU A 136 15.16 4.96 -7.68
N ALA A 137 16.42 4.74 -7.35
CA ALA A 137 16.81 4.20 -6.06
C ALA A 137 17.07 5.35 -5.08
N LEU A 138 16.40 5.33 -3.93
CA LEU A 138 16.40 6.38 -2.93
C LEU A 138 16.67 5.79 -1.54
N GLY A 139 17.43 6.52 -0.73
CA GLY A 139 17.49 6.34 0.71
C GLY A 139 17.29 7.69 1.39
N THR A 140 16.54 7.74 2.49
CA THR A 140 16.40 8.93 3.36
C THR A 140 16.59 8.52 4.81
N ASN A 141 17.22 9.38 5.62
CA ASN A 141 16.95 9.40 7.05
C ASN A 141 15.62 10.14 7.24
N ASP A 142 14.74 9.56 8.03
CA ASP A 142 13.32 9.85 8.10
C ASP A 142 12.58 9.75 6.76
N GLY A 143 11.41 10.39 6.70
CA GLY A 143 10.50 10.33 5.58
C GLY A 143 10.79 11.36 4.49
N GLY A 144 9.97 11.33 3.46
CA GLY A 144 10.02 12.32 2.40
C GLY A 144 9.06 12.06 1.27
N LYS A 145 9.15 12.91 0.26
CA LYS A 145 8.37 12.84 -0.98
C LYS A 145 9.24 13.19 -2.17
N ALA A 146 9.02 12.54 -3.31
CA ALA A 146 9.75 12.80 -4.54
C ALA A 146 8.80 13.05 -5.70
N TRP A 147 9.14 14.05 -6.50
CA TRP A 147 8.46 14.38 -7.74
C TRP A 147 9.43 14.20 -8.91
N LEU A 148 8.99 13.45 -9.93
CA LEU A 148 9.65 13.36 -11.22
C LEU A 148 8.75 14.02 -12.26
N ASN A 149 9.24 15.07 -12.91
CA ASN A 149 8.45 15.86 -13.87
C ASN A 149 7.12 16.40 -13.30
N GLY A 150 7.12 16.70 -12.00
CA GLY A 150 5.97 17.24 -11.30
C GLY A 150 4.95 16.22 -10.80
N GLU A 151 5.13 14.95 -11.15
CA GLU A 151 4.30 13.85 -10.68
C GLU A 151 4.95 13.22 -9.44
N VAL A 152 4.17 12.99 -8.38
CA VAL A 152 4.65 12.26 -7.19
C VAL A 152 4.95 10.82 -7.60
N VAL A 153 6.21 10.42 -7.50
CA VAL A 153 6.66 9.05 -7.78
C VAL A 153 6.95 8.27 -6.51
N TRP A 154 7.14 8.95 -5.39
CA TRP A 154 7.45 8.34 -4.11
C TRP A 154 6.93 9.21 -2.96
N ASP A 155 6.36 8.56 -1.95
CA ASP A 155 5.81 9.18 -0.75
C ASP A 155 6.01 8.24 0.44
N ARG A 156 6.83 8.65 1.42
CA ARG A 156 7.22 7.81 2.55
C ARG A 156 7.14 8.60 3.86
N PRO A 157 6.09 8.41 4.66
CA PRO A 157 5.87 9.17 5.90
C PRO A 157 6.59 8.67 7.14
N GLN A 158 7.34 7.57 7.06
CA GLN A 158 7.87 6.89 8.24
C GLN A 158 9.24 7.42 8.63
N GLY A 159 9.43 7.71 9.93
CA GLY A 159 10.77 7.91 10.51
C GLY A 159 11.61 6.64 10.40
N ARG A 160 12.86 6.75 9.95
CA ARG A 160 13.74 5.61 9.65
C ARG A 160 15.20 6.02 9.52
N GLY A 161 16.12 5.08 9.67
CA GLY A 161 17.53 5.34 9.37
C GLY A 161 17.82 5.37 7.87
N LEU A 162 18.79 6.20 7.46
CA LEU A 162 19.29 6.22 6.09
C LEU A 162 19.88 4.87 5.70
N LYS A 163 19.32 4.26 4.66
CA LYS A 163 19.83 3.05 4.04
C LYS A 163 19.90 3.23 2.52
N ILE A 164 21.04 2.87 1.94
CA ILE A 164 21.29 2.97 0.50
C ILE A 164 20.31 2.07 -0.27
N ASP A 165 19.72 2.62 -1.33
CA ASP A 165 18.75 1.97 -2.22
C ASP A 165 17.56 1.31 -1.51
N ASP A 166 17.14 1.85 -0.36
CA ASP A 166 16.08 1.27 0.47
C ASP A 166 14.72 1.28 -0.24
N ASP A 167 14.42 2.35 -0.98
CA ASP A 167 13.29 2.39 -1.90
C ASP A 167 13.79 2.33 -3.35
N GLN A 168 13.19 1.44 -4.14
CA GLN A 168 13.49 1.28 -5.56
C GLN A 168 12.21 1.45 -6.35
N ILE A 169 12.02 2.65 -6.91
CA ILE A 169 10.78 3.06 -7.57
C ILE A 169 10.95 2.93 -9.08
N PRO A 170 10.16 2.09 -9.78
CA PRO A 170 10.12 2.10 -11.23
C PRO A 170 9.60 3.44 -11.75
N VAL A 171 10.40 4.09 -12.59
CA VAL A 171 10.07 5.38 -13.20
C VAL A 171 10.39 5.39 -14.68
N LYS A 172 9.85 6.37 -15.39
CA LYS A 172 10.12 6.60 -16.81
C LYS A 172 10.68 8.00 -17.02
N LEU A 173 11.92 8.09 -17.47
CA LEU A 173 12.51 9.33 -17.92
C LEU A 173 11.99 9.64 -19.33
N ARG A 174 11.47 10.84 -19.53
CA ARG A 174 11.01 11.35 -20.84
C ARG A 174 12.24 11.78 -21.64
N LYS A 175 12.19 11.66 -22.97
CA LYS A 175 13.23 12.24 -23.83
C LYS A 175 13.40 13.74 -23.54
N GLY A 176 14.64 14.18 -23.40
CA GLY A 176 15.00 15.55 -23.06
C GLY A 176 15.18 15.74 -21.57
N LYS A 177 14.79 16.92 -21.07
CA LYS A 177 14.99 17.33 -19.69
C LYS A 177 13.88 16.79 -18.78
N ASN A 178 14.29 16.18 -17.68
CA ASN A 178 13.45 15.69 -16.60
C ASN A 178 13.83 16.41 -15.31
N SER A 179 12.84 16.78 -14.50
CA SER A 179 13.07 17.41 -13.19
C SER A 179 12.91 16.39 -12.08
N LEU A 180 13.84 16.38 -11.12
CA LEU A 180 13.73 15.59 -9.90
C LEU A 180 13.76 16.53 -8.69
N LEU A 181 12.68 16.52 -7.92
CA LEU A 181 12.57 17.25 -6.65
C LEU A 181 12.38 16.24 -5.53
N LEU A 182 13.20 16.36 -4.48
CA LEU A 182 13.02 15.65 -3.21
C LEU A 182 12.61 16.65 -2.15
N LYS A 183 11.72 16.24 -1.25
CA LYS A 183 11.44 16.89 0.03
C LYS A 183 11.72 15.89 1.13
N VAL A 184 12.67 16.19 2.00
CA VAL A 184 13.11 15.29 3.08
C VAL A 184 12.71 15.92 4.40
N GLU A 185 12.01 15.17 5.25
CA GLU A 185 11.68 15.62 6.61
C GLU A 185 12.74 15.19 7.62
N GLU A 186 12.86 15.94 8.71
CA GLU A 186 13.78 15.66 9.81
C GLU A 186 13.00 15.52 11.12
N ARG A 187 13.14 14.36 11.78
CA ARG A 187 12.49 14.02 13.05
C ARG A 187 13.48 13.92 14.22
N GLY A 188 14.79 13.84 13.95
CA GLY A 188 15.85 13.97 14.93
C GLY A 188 17.05 13.05 14.66
N ASN A 189 18.18 13.38 15.26
CA ASN A 189 19.47 12.67 15.23
C ASN A 189 20.29 12.84 13.95
N GLN A 190 19.89 12.22 12.84
CA GLN A 190 20.66 12.19 11.60
C GLN A 190 19.74 12.60 10.46
N TRP A 191 20.19 13.52 9.62
CA TRP A 191 19.41 13.96 8.49
C TRP A 191 20.16 13.83 7.18
N GLY A 192 19.57 13.17 6.18
CA GLY A 192 20.22 13.04 4.89
C GLY A 192 19.51 12.11 3.92
N PHE A 193 20.04 12.07 2.69
CA PHE A 193 19.50 11.22 1.64
C PHE A 193 20.58 10.77 0.65
N CYS A 194 20.26 9.79 -0.17
CA CYS A 194 21.03 9.44 -1.37
C CYS A 194 20.06 9.05 -2.49
N ALA A 195 20.43 9.34 -3.74
CA ALA A 195 19.64 8.94 -4.89
C ALA A 195 20.52 8.56 -6.09
N ARG A 196 20.04 7.61 -6.90
CA ARG A 196 20.63 7.24 -8.19
C ARG A 196 19.60 6.63 -9.12
N PHE A 197 19.90 6.62 -10.41
CA PHE A 197 19.11 5.87 -11.38
C PHE A 197 19.82 4.56 -11.74
N LEU A 198 19.15 3.44 -11.49
CA LEU A 198 19.61 2.10 -11.85
C LEU A 198 18.87 1.60 -13.10
N GLU A 199 19.49 0.69 -13.83
CA GLU A 199 18.81 -0.03 -14.90
C GLU A 199 17.59 -0.81 -14.35
N LEU A 200 16.51 -0.86 -15.13
CA LEU A 200 15.35 -1.66 -14.80
C LEU A 200 15.60 -3.12 -15.18
N SER A 201 15.73 -3.99 -14.18
CA SER A 201 15.75 -5.45 -14.36
C SER A 201 14.37 -6.03 -14.08
N ILE A 202 13.69 -6.51 -15.14
CA ILE A 202 12.37 -7.15 -15.01
C ILE A 202 12.43 -8.40 -14.11
N PRO A 203 13.41 -9.32 -14.24
CA PRO A 203 13.51 -10.47 -13.34
C PRO A 203 13.68 -10.09 -11.87
N GLU A 204 14.52 -9.09 -11.57
CA GLU A 204 14.72 -8.64 -10.19
C GLU A 204 13.49 -7.95 -9.62
N LEU A 205 12.79 -7.15 -10.44
CA LEU A 205 11.55 -6.51 -10.04
C LEU A 205 10.49 -7.56 -9.68
N ILE A 206 10.30 -8.57 -10.54
CA ILE A 206 9.36 -9.67 -10.28
C ILE A 206 9.73 -10.43 -8.99
N GLN A 207 11.03 -10.63 -8.74
CA GLN A 207 11.49 -11.38 -7.57
C GLN A 207 11.28 -10.61 -6.24
N ARG A 208 11.44 -9.29 -6.24
CA ARG A 208 11.40 -8.46 -5.02
C ARG A 208 10.03 -7.88 -4.70
N SER A 209 9.14 -7.79 -5.68
CA SER A 209 7.84 -7.13 -5.55
C SER A 209 6.70 -8.13 -5.48
N SER A 210 5.70 -7.84 -4.66
CA SER A 210 4.36 -8.36 -4.89
C SER A 210 3.74 -7.52 -6.00
N LEU A 211 3.65 -8.07 -7.21
CA LEU A 211 3.07 -7.33 -8.35
C LEU A 211 1.56 -7.12 -8.20
N PHE A 212 0.90 -7.98 -7.43
CA PHE A 212 -0.54 -7.94 -7.23
C PHE A 212 -0.90 -8.13 -5.77
N ASN A 213 -2.04 -7.56 -5.38
CA ASN A 213 -2.80 -7.99 -4.21
C ASN A 213 -4.29 -8.08 -4.54
N VAL A 214 -5.08 -8.60 -3.61
CA VAL A 214 -6.55 -8.53 -3.69
C VAL A 214 -7.04 -7.69 -2.52
N ALA A 215 -7.87 -6.70 -2.82
CA ALA A 215 -8.49 -5.84 -1.82
C ALA A 215 -9.97 -5.66 -2.14
N ASN A 216 -10.80 -5.56 -1.11
CA ASN A 216 -12.24 -5.36 -1.31
C ASN A 216 -12.53 -3.87 -1.60
N ASP A 217 -13.43 -3.61 -2.53
CA ASP A 217 -13.99 -2.28 -2.73
C ASP A 217 -15.03 -1.94 -1.65
N SER A 218 -15.64 -0.76 -1.75
CA SER A 218 -16.64 -0.28 -0.80
C SER A 218 -17.91 -1.14 -0.72
N SER A 219 -18.17 -2.00 -1.71
CA SER A 219 -19.27 -2.96 -1.70
C SER A 219 -18.90 -4.33 -1.10
N GLY A 220 -17.62 -4.51 -0.73
CA GLY A 220 -17.09 -5.79 -0.27
C GLY A 220 -16.68 -6.73 -1.41
N ALA A 221 -16.79 -6.29 -2.67
CA ALA A 221 -16.39 -7.08 -3.82
C ALA A 221 -14.86 -7.06 -3.98
N PRO A 222 -14.22 -8.23 -4.20
CA PRO A 222 -12.78 -8.33 -4.28
C PRO A 222 -12.25 -7.82 -5.62
N GLN A 223 -11.25 -6.96 -5.55
CA GLN A 223 -10.53 -6.38 -6.69
C GLN A 223 -9.08 -6.87 -6.67
N LEU A 224 -8.66 -7.53 -7.75
CA LEU A 224 -7.24 -7.76 -8.02
C LEU A 224 -6.62 -6.42 -8.40
N ARG A 225 -5.61 -5.96 -7.67
CA ARG A 225 -4.90 -4.70 -7.94
C ARG A 225 -3.48 -4.98 -8.35
N PHE A 226 -3.05 -4.36 -9.45
CA PHE A 226 -1.66 -4.30 -9.85
C PHE A 226 -0.96 -3.21 -9.04
N LEU A 227 0.15 -3.51 -8.37
CA LEU A 227 0.78 -2.61 -7.41
C LEU A 227 1.77 -1.64 -8.05
N GLU A 228 2.35 -2.01 -9.19
CA GLU A 228 3.29 -1.17 -9.92
C GLU A 228 2.61 -0.08 -10.79
N PRO A 229 3.36 0.93 -11.28
CA PRO A 229 2.84 1.92 -12.21
C PRO A 229 2.18 1.29 -13.44
N GLY A 230 1.04 1.81 -13.89
CA GLY A 230 0.25 1.19 -14.96
C GLY A 230 0.97 1.04 -16.31
N TRP A 231 1.93 1.91 -16.60
CA TRP A 231 2.76 1.79 -17.81
C TRP A 231 3.67 0.54 -17.78
N LEU A 232 4.01 0.06 -16.58
CA LEU A 232 4.94 -1.05 -16.37
C LEU A 232 4.25 -2.42 -16.53
N ALA A 233 2.91 -2.46 -16.42
CA ALA A 233 2.12 -3.68 -16.60
C ALA A 233 2.50 -4.47 -17.86
N LYS A 234 2.55 -3.76 -19.00
CA LYS A 234 2.86 -4.34 -20.32
C LYS A 234 4.34 -4.61 -20.56
N GLU A 235 5.21 -4.06 -19.72
CA GLU A 235 6.67 -4.28 -19.79
C GLU A 235 7.09 -5.49 -18.96
N ILE A 236 6.27 -5.92 -17.99
CA ILE A 236 6.58 -7.06 -17.11
C ILE A 236 5.86 -8.33 -17.55
N LEU A 237 4.54 -8.27 -17.77
CA LEU A 237 3.69 -9.46 -17.91
C LEU A 237 2.79 -9.35 -19.15
N SER A 238 2.56 -10.49 -19.79
CA SER A 238 1.58 -10.66 -20.86
C SER A 238 0.74 -11.92 -20.63
N ASP A 239 -0.49 -11.91 -21.15
CA ASP A 239 -1.37 -13.08 -21.21
C ASP A 239 -1.63 -13.74 -19.84
N ILE A 240 -1.94 -12.92 -18.83
CA ILE A 240 -2.20 -13.41 -17.48
C ILE A 240 -3.62 -14.00 -17.39
N GLU A 241 -3.70 -15.32 -17.30
CA GLU A 241 -4.91 -16.05 -16.92
C GLU A 241 -5.06 -16.01 -15.39
N ILE A 242 -6.30 -15.81 -14.94
CA ILE A 242 -6.66 -15.78 -13.53
C ILE A 242 -7.70 -16.85 -13.27
N LYS A 243 -7.45 -17.67 -12.24
CA LYS A 243 -8.41 -18.64 -11.72
C LYS A 243 -8.57 -18.42 -10.23
N VAL A 244 -9.82 -18.33 -9.77
CA VAL A 244 -10.16 -18.17 -8.36
C VAL A 244 -10.77 -19.47 -7.87
N PHE A 245 -10.24 -19.97 -6.75
CA PHE A 245 -10.67 -21.20 -6.10
C PHE A 245 -11.17 -20.93 -4.69
N SER A 246 -12.06 -21.78 -4.19
CA SER A 246 -12.42 -21.79 -2.77
C SER A 246 -11.26 -22.37 -1.96
N GLU A 247 -10.91 -21.80 -0.81
CA GLU A 247 -9.74 -22.26 -0.01
C GLU A 247 -9.80 -23.76 0.35
N GLY A 248 -11.00 -24.33 0.47
CA GLY A 248 -11.23 -25.75 0.79
C GLY A 248 -11.37 -26.69 -0.41
N ASP A 249 -11.44 -26.16 -1.64
CA ASP A 249 -11.58 -26.94 -2.87
C ASP A 249 -10.86 -26.24 -4.03
N LEU A 250 -9.68 -26.74 -4.35
CA LEU A 250 -8.82 -26.24 -5.42
C LEU A 250 -8.97 -27.03 -6.74
N SER A 251 -9.96 -27.93 -6.82
CA SER A 251 -10.13 -28.81 -7.99
C SER A 251 -10.80 -28.09 -9.17
N GLU A 252 -11.77 -27.22 -8.89
CA GLU A 252 -12.50 -26.44 -9.89
C GLU A 252 -12.54 -24.94 -9.53
N PRO A 253 -12.26 -24.04 -10.49
CA PRO A 253 -12.34 -22.61 -10.23
C PRO A 253 -13.80 -22.17 -10.11
N VAL A 254 -14.07 -21.32 -9.10
CA VAL A 254 -15.37 -20.65 -8.94
C VAL A 254 -15.51 -19.44 -9.87
N TRP A 255 -14.39 -18.92 -10.38
CA TRP A 255 -14.34 -17.84 -11.35
C TRP A 255 -13.03 -17.90 -12.13
N SER A 256 -13.09 -17.52 -13.41
CA SER A 256 -11.91 -17.35 -14.26
C SER A 256 -12.00 -16.07 -15.06
N GLY A 257 -10.86 -15.48 -15.38
CA GLY A 257 -10.77 -14.28 -16.21
C GLY A 257 -9.35 -14.02 -16.70
N GLU A 258 -9.17 -12.91 -17.39
CA GLU A 258 -7.88 -12.51 -17.95
C GLU A 258 -7.51 -11.10 -17.48
N TRP A 259 -6.23 -10.89 -17.22
CA TRP A 259 -5.69 -9.56 -16.92
C TRP A 259 -4.91 -8.98 -18.09
N THR A 260 -5.31 -7.79 -18.54
CA THR A 260 -4.82 -7.15 -19.77
C THR A 260 -4.05 -5.84 -19.51
N GLY A 261 -3.60 -5.65 -18.27
CA GLY A 261 -2.84 -4.46 -17.85
C GLY A 261 -3.64 -3.39 -17.11
N GLN A 262 -4.90 -3.65 -16.76
CA GLN A 262 -5.70 -2.75 -15.94
C GLN A 262 -5.16 -2.62 -14.50
N LYS A 263 -5.27 -1.44 -13.88
CA LYS A 263 -4.81 -1.24 -12.50
C LYS A 263 -5.62 -2.05 -11.48
N GLU A 264 -6.91 -2.19 -11.73
CA GLU A 264 -7.84 -2.98 -10.92
C GLU A 264 -8.71 -3.87 -11.82
N LEU A 265 -9.03 -5.07 -11.33
CA LEU A 265 -9.93 -6.03 -11.97
C LEU A 265 -10.81 -6.70 -10.93
N ALA A 266 -12.13 -6.66 -11.13
CA ALA A 266 -13.07 -7.34 -10.25
C ALA A 266 -12.95 -8.85 -10.40
N LEU A 267 -12.74 -9.55 -9.28
CA LEU A 267 -12.82 -11.00 -9.20
C LEU A 267 -14.28 -11.35 -8.96
N GLY A 268 -14.94 -11.98 -9.93
CA GLY A 268 -16.40 -12.18 -9.96
C GLY A 268 -16.92 -13.24 -9.00
N VAL A 269 -16.55 -13.16 -7.71
CA VAL A 269 -17.09 -13.98 -6.63
C VAL A 269 -18.11 -13.19 -5.81
N ASP A 270 -19.11 -13.89 -5.26
CA ASP A 270 -20.21 -13.29 -4.50
C ASP A 270 -19.70 -12.70 -3.16
N PRO A 271 -19.82 -11.37 -2.94
CA PRO A 271 -19.47 -10.74 -1.67
C PRO A 271 -20.58 -10.88 -0.60
N GLY A 272 -21.72 -11.49 -0.91
CA GLY A 272 -22.85 -11.61 0.03
C GLY A 272 -22.54 -12.44 1.29
N HIS A 273 -21.51 -13.30 1.24
CA HIS A 273 -21.11 -14.15 2.36
C HIS A 273 -19.60 -14.20 2.52
N PHE A 274 -19.11 -14.05 3.75
CA PHE A 274 -17.69 -14.20 4.03
C PHE A 274 -17.19 -15.58 3.62
N ARG A 275 -16.25 -15.59 2.67
CA ARG A 275 -15.58 -16.80 2.20
C ARG A 275 -14.11 -16.49 1.92
N LYS A 276 -13.29 -17.54 2.03
CA LYS A 276 -11.87 -17.49 1.72
C LYS A 276 -11.61 -18.13 0.37
N TYR A 277 -10.72 -17.52 -0.38
CA TYR A 277 -10.40 -17.87 -1.74
C TYR A 277 -8.90 -17.80 -1.97
N VAL A 278 -8.46 -18.43 -3.06
CA VAL A 278 -7.11 -18.28 -3.61
C VAL A 278 -7.25 -17.86 -5.07
N ALA A 279 -6.68 -16.70 -5.42
CA ALA A 279 -6.51 -16.30 -6.80
C ALA A 279 -5.16 -16.82 -7.30
N ARG A 280 -5.18 -17.74 -8.26
CA ARG A 280 -3.99 -18.19 -8.98
C ARG A 280 -3.89 -17.42 -10.29
N LEU A 281 -2.77 -16.74 -10.47
CA LEU A 281 -2.44 -16.01 -11.68
C LEU A 281 -1.32 -16.76 -12.39
N GLU A 282 -1.46 -16.96 -13.69
CA GLU A 282 -0.50 -17.68 -14.52
C GLU A 282 -0.36 -16.97 -15.87
N GLY A 283 0.87 -16.76 -16.32
CA GLY A 283 1.14 -16.18 -17.63
C GLY A 283 2.62 -16.10 -17.92
N GLU A 284 3.02 -15.18 -18.78
CA GLU A 284 4.41 -15.05 -19.23
C GLU A 284 4.99 -13.68 -18.87
N THR A 285 6.26 -13.67 -18.51
CA THR A 285 7.05 -12.45 -18.42
C THR A 285 7.36 -11.93 -19.83
N SER A 286 7.66 -10.64 -19.97
CA SER A 286 8.12 -10.04 -21.24
C SER A 286 9.39 -10.69 -21.81
N GLN A 287 10.12 -11.47 -21.00
CA GLN A 287 11.30 -12.24 -21.41
C GLN A 287 10.98 -13.71 -21.76
N GLY A 288 9.70 -14.09 -21.80
CA GLY A 288 9.22 -15.43 -22.19
C GLY A 288 9.33 -16.49 -21.09
N ALA A 289 9.66 -16.11 -19.84
CA ALA A 289 9.62 -17.03 -18.71
C ALA A 289 8.19 -17.16 -18.18
N THR A 290 7.76 -18.39 -17.85
CA THR A 290 6.49 -18.62 -17.15
C THR A 290 6.52 -17.97 -15.77
N TRP A 291 5.44 -17.28 -15.42
CA TRP A 291 5.23 -16.64 -14.14
C TRP A 291 3.92 -17.13 -13.52
N VAL A 292 3.98 -17.52 -12.24
CA VAL A 292 2.82 -17.98 -11.48
C VAL A 292 2.86 -17.37 -10.09
N THR A 293 1.71 -16.93 -9.60
CA THR A 293 1.55 -16.55 -8.19
C THR A 293 0.18 -16.95 -7.67
N GLU A 294 0.11 -17.16 -6.35
CA GLU A 294 -1.13 -17.45 -5.64
C GLU A 294 -1.35 -16.41 -4.56
N ILE A 295 -2.54 -15.81 -4.55
CA ILE A 295 -2.90 -14.72 -3.65
C ILE A 295 -4.11 -15.19 -2.84
N PRO A 296 -3.92 -15.55 -1.56
CA PRO A 296 -5.04 -15.82 -0.67
C PRO A 296 -5.79 -14.53 -0.37
N PHE A 297 -7.12 -14.58 -0.39
CA PHE A 297 -7.95 -13.43 -0.08
C PHE A 297 -9.29 -13.85 0.55
N SER A 298 -10.02 -12.88 1.09
CA SER A 298 -11.37 -13.09 1.61
C SER A 298 -12.31 -12.08 0.98
N ALA A 299 -13.48 -12.55 0.58
CA ALA A 299 -14.55 -11.70 0.05
C ALA A 299 -15.76 -11.74 0.97
N GLY A 300 -16.49 -10.64 0.99
CA GLY A 300 -17.73 -10.47 1.72
C GLY A 300 -17.60 -10.04 3.18
N GLU A 301 -18.73 -9.62 3.74
CA GLU A 301 -18.79 -9.12 5.11
C GLU A 301 -18.67 -10.26 6.11
N ARG A 302 -17.66 -10.18 6.98
CA ARG A 302 -17.53 -11.11 8.10
C ARG A 302 -18.57 -10.76 9.15
N ILE A 303 -19.73 -11.41 9.07
CA ILE A 303 -20.74 -11.31 10.13
C ILE A 303 -20.25 -12.13 11.32
N THR A 304 -19.92 -11.45 12.40
CA THR A 304 -19.55 -12.07 13.67
C THR A 304 -20.78 -12.10 14.58
N TYR A 305 -21.17 -13.29 15.04
CA TYR A 305 -22.16 -13.44 16.08
C TYR A 305 -21.45 -13.78 17.38
N SER A 306 -21.61 -12.94 18.41
CA SER A 306 -21.01 -13.20 19.71
C SER A 306 -21.85 -14.21 20.47
N LEU A 307 -21.26 -15.37 20.79
CA LEU A 307 -21.96 -16.40 21.56
C LEU A 307 -22.24 -15.93 22.99
N PHE A 308 -21.37 -15.07 23.53
CA PHE A 308 -21.50 -14.40 24.82
C PHE A 308 -20.56 -13.19 24.84
N ASP A 309 -20.86 -12.17 25.64
CA ASP A 309 -19.99 -11.03 25.91
C ASP A 309 -20.26 -10.50 27.32
N GLY A 310 -19.21 -10.08 28.04
CA GLY A 310 -19.36 -9.51 29.38
C GLY A 310 -20.04 -10.41 30.43
N GLY A 311 -20.06 -11.74 30.24
CA GLY A 311 -20.80 -12.66 31.10
C GLY A 311 -22.30 -12.75 30.81
N GLU A 312 -22.74 -12.27 29.65
CA GLU A 312 -24.13 -12.36 29.18
C GLU A 312 -24.21 -13.08 27.83
N THR A 313 -25.36 -13.70 27.55
CA THR A 313 -25.65 -14.34 26.26
C THR A 313 -27.13 -14.15 25.91
N ASP A 314 -27.43 -14.05 24.63
CA ASP A 314 -28.79 -14.12 24.09
C ASP A 314 -29.06 -15.45 23.36
N TYR A 315 -28.11 -16.39 23.41
CA TYR A 315 -28.27 -17.72 22.85
C TYR A 315 -29.04 -18.64 23.80
N SER A 316 -29.90 -19.46 23.20
CA SER A 316 -30.56 -20.56 23.90
C SER A 316 -30.20 -21.89 23.26
N ILE A 317 -29.97 -22.92 24.07
CA ILE A 317 -29.81 -24.29 23.61
C ILE A 317 -31.21 -24.86 23.32
N VAL A 318 -31.45 -25.35 22.11
CA VAL A 318 -32.76 -25.78 21.64
C VAL A 318 -32.76 -27.28 21.36
N LEU A 319 -33.72 -27.99 21.95
CA LEU A 319 -33.94 -29.42 21.75
C LEU A 319 -35.27 -29.68 21.05
N SER A 320 -35.37 -30.81 20.35
CA SER A 320 -36.64 -31.31 19.83
C SER A 320 -37.46 -31.96 20.94
N LYS A 321 -38.77 -32.06 20.76
CA LYS A 321 -39.64 -32.82 21.67
C LYS A 321 -39.25 -34.30 21.70
N GLU A 322 -38.73 -34.82 20.60
CA GLU A 322 -38.35 -36.21 20.37
C GLU A 322 -36.90 -36.53 20.74
N SER A 323 -36.14 -35.55 21.28
CA SER A 323 -34.74 -35.73 21.64
C SER A 323 -34.55 -36.94 22.57
N SER A 324 -33.44 -37.66 22.42
CA SER A 324 -33.10 -38.80 23.29
C SER A 324 -32.65 -38.34 24.69
N ASP A 325 -32.50 -39.28 25.63
CA ASP A 325 -31.87 -38.99 26.92
C ASP A 325 -30.41 -38.57 26.75
N SER A 326 -29.73 -39.13 25.76
CA SER A 326 -28.37 -38.75 25.38
C SER A 326 -28.32 -37.29 24.92
N GLU A 327 -29.19 -36.89 23.99
CA GLU A 327 -29.24 -35.50 23.49
C GLU A 327 -29.63 -34.49 24.59
N ARG A 328 -30.54 -34.86 25.49
CA ARG A 328 -30.87 -34.05 26.67
C ARG A 328 -29.66 -33.86 27.59
N TRP A 329 -28.91 -34.94 27.83
CA TRP A 329 -27.70 -34.88 28.64
C TRP A 329 -26.61 -34.04 27.97
N ALA A 330 -26.44 -34.17 26.65
CA ALA A 330 -25.50 -33.36 25.87
C ALA A 330 -25.81 -31.85 25.99
N ALA A 331 -27.09 -31.47 25.99
CA ALA A 331 -27.50 -30.08 26.20
C ALA A 331 -27.14 -29.54 27.59
N GLU A 332 -27.34 -30.34 28.64
CA GLU A 332 -26.98 -29.95 30.02
C GLU A 332 -25.45 -29.84 30.19
N GLU A 333 -24.68 -30.76 29.61
CA GLU A 333 -23.22 -30.67 29.59
C GLU A 333 -22.74 -29.44 28.82
N LEU A 334 -23.29 -29.20 27.62
CA LEU A 334 -22.93 -28.03 26.84
C LEU A 334 -23.25 -26.74 27.60
N LYS A 335 -24.43 -26.65 28.20
CA LYS A 335 -24.81 -25.53 29.08
C LYS A 335 -23.78 -25.33 30.18
N HIS A 336 -23.45 -26.39 30.92
CA HIS A 336 -22.50 -26.34 32.02
C HIS A 336 -21.14 -25.79 31.57
N TRP A 337 -20.58 -26.31 30.48
CA TRP A 337 -19.26 -25.89 30.00
C TRP A 337 -19.27 -24.47 29.42
N LEU A 338 -20.33 -24.08 28.72
CA LEU A 338 -20.49 -22.70 28.25
C LEU A 338 -20.56 -21.73 29.44
N GLU A 339 -21.31 -22.03 30.49
CA GLU A 339 -21.36 -21.23 31.72
C GLU A 339 -19.98 -21.11 32.38
N LYS A 340 -19.21 -22.20 32.45
CA LYS A 340 -17.86 -22.18 33.04
C LYS A 340 -16.88 -21.32 32.27
N VAL A 341 -16.96 -21.30 30.94
CA VAL A 341 -16.05 -20.54 30.08
C VAL A 341 -16.45 -19.07 29.97
N SER A 342 -17.76 -18.80 29.88
CA SER A 342 -18.28 -17.46 29.60
C SER A 342 -18.67 -16.66 30.84
N GLY A 343 -19.04 -17.32 31.93
CA GLY A 343 -19.77 -16.70 33.04
C GLY A 343 -21.23 -16.37 32.73
N ALA A 344 -21.72 -16.65 31.51
CA ALA A 344 -23.07 -16.39 31.05
C ALA A 344 -23.99 -17.60 31.21
N GLU A 345 -25.25 -17.36 31.58
CA GLU A 345 -26.26 -18.40 31.73
C GLU A 345 -26.95 -18.71 30.40
N PHE A 346 -26.83 -19.94 29.91
CA PHE A 346 -27.52 -20.41 28.70
C PHE A 346 -28.81 -21.14 29.07
N SER A 347 -29.93 -20.71 28.50
CA SER A 347 -31.22 -21.39 28.72
C SER A 347 -31.36 -22.62 27.80
N ILE A 348 -31.98 -23.70 28.30
CA ILE A 348 -32.37 -24.86 27.49
C ILE A 348 -33.87 -24.77 27.22
N VAL A 349 -34.25 -24.82 25.95
CA VAL A 349 -35.64 -24.72 25.49
C VAL A 349 -35.99 -25.96 24.67
N THR A 350 -37.06 -26.65 25.04
CA THR A 350 -37.53 -27.85 24.33
C THR A 350 -38.73 -27.52 23.47
N ASN A 351 -38.60 -27.72 22.16
CA ASN A 351 -39.65 -27.56 21.15
C ASN A 351 -40.42 -26.22 21.26
N PRO A 352 -39.73 -25.09 21.07
CA PRO A 352 -40.37 -23.77 21.12
C PRO A 352 -41.38 -23.61 19.97
N ASP A 353 -42.37 -22.73 20.16
CA ASP A 353 -43.36 -22.40 19.11
C ASP A 353 -42.72 -21.72 17.89
N SER A 354 -41.59 -21.04 18.10
CA SER A 354 -40.72 -20.48 17.06
C SER A 354 -39.27 -20.48 17.55
N LEU A 355 -38.32 -20.72 16.67
CA LEU A 355 -36.91 -20.70 17.04
C LEU A 355 -36.46 -19.33 17.60
N PRO A 356 -35.69 -19.31 18.70
CA PRO A 356 -35.01 -18.09 19.15
C PRO A 356 -34.12 -17.54 18.04
N LYS A 357 -33.98 -16.21 18.00
CA LYS A 357 -33.16 -15.52 16.99
C LYS A 357 -31.73 -16.06 16.99
N HIS A 358 -31.16 -16.30 18.17
CA HIS A 358 -29.84 -16.92 18.36
C HIS A 358 -30.03 -18.23 19.11
N SER A 359 -29.72 -19.34 18.45
CA SER A 359 -30.00 -20.68 18.99
C SER A 359 -28.84 -21.63 18.75
N ILE A 360 -28.57 -22.49 19.72
CA ILE A 360 -27.74 -23.68 19.57
C ILE A 360 -28.68 -24.89 19.49
N VAL A 361 -29.03 -25.34 18.30
CA VAL A 361 -29.91 -26.50 18.10
C VAL A 361 -29.09 -27.78 18.26
N LEU A 362 -29.52 -28.67 19.16
CA LEU A 362 -28.87 -29.93 19.47
C LEU A 362 -29.76 -31.12 19.10
N GLY A 363 -29.22 -32.03 18.29
CA GLY A 363 -29.86 -33.27 17.85
C GLY A 363 -30.69 -33.14 16.58
N TYR A 364 -31.13 -34.29 16.06
CA TYR A 364 -31.99 -34.35 14.88
C TYR A 364 -33.47 -34.20 15.27
N GLY A 365 -34.15 -33.18 14.73
CA GLY A 365 -35.57 -32.95 15.01
C GLY A 365 -36.14 -31.72 14.29
N SER A 366 -37.36 -31.32 14.67
CA SER A 366 -38.06 -30.20 14.04
C SER A 366 -37.25 -28.89 14.04
N PRO A 367 -36.54 -28.49 15.13
CA PRO A 367 -35.78 -27.25 15.12
C PRO A 367 -34.63 -27.24 14.09
N LEU A 368 -34.00 -28.40 13.86
CA LEU A 368 -32.95 -28.54 12.84
C LEU A 368 -33.54 -28.40 11.43
N THR A 369 -34.64 -29.09 11.16
CA THR A 369 -35.28 -29.07 9.84
C THR A 369 -35.94 -27.72 9.51
N GLU A 370 -36.33 -26.93 10.51
CA GLU A 370 -36.80 -25.56 10.32
C GLU A 370 -35.70 -24.64 9.79
N LEU A 371 -34.45 -24.80 10.27
CA LEU A 371 -33.31 -24.00 9.82
C LEU A 371 -32.70 -24.48 8.51
N MET A 372 -32.63 -25.79 8.30
CA MET A 372 -31.84 -26.39 7.22
C MET A 372 -32.68 -26.98 6.08
N GLY A 373 -34.00 -27.02 6.24
CA GLY A 373 -34.91 -27.71 5.34
C GLY A 373 -35.07 -29.21 5.66
N SER A 374 -36.10 -29.82 5.08
CA SER A 374 -36.49 -31.21 5.34
C SER A 374 -35.66 -32.25 4.56
N GLU A 375 -34.68 -31.82 3.77
CA GLU A 375 -33.87 -32.70 2.92
C GLU A 375 -32.71 -33.37 3.68
N ILE A 376 -32.44 -32.97 4.93
CA ILE A 376 -31.41 -33.60 5.76
C ILE A 376 -31.81 -35.04 6.09
N GLU A 377 -30.97 -35.98 5.66
CA GLU A 377 -31.08 -37.39 6.01
C GLU A 377 -30.93 -37.60 7.53
N LYS A 378 -31.87 -38.35 8.09
CA LYS A 378 -31.85 -38.68 9.52
C LYS A 378 -30.72 -39.68 9.81
N PRO A 379 -29.77 -39.36 10.71
CA PRO A 379 -28.72 -40.30 11.09
C PRO A 379 -29.30 -41.59 11.70
N ALA A 380 -28.63 -42.71 11.46
CA ALA A 380 -28.96 -43.96 12.14
C ALA A 380 -28.76 -43.79 13.66
N PRO A 381 -29.59 -44.40 14.53
CA PRO A 381 -29.50 -44.16 15.97
C PRO A 381 -28.12 -44.42 16.58
N ALA A 382 -27.46 -45.49 16.14
CA ALA A 382 -26.14 -45.91 16.61
C ALA A 382 -24.96 -45.30 15.82
N ASP A 383 -25.23 -44.35 14.92
CA ASP A 383 -24.17 -43.60 14.24
C ASP A 383 -23.43 -42.72 15.27
N GLU A 384 -22.13 -42.94 15.44
CA GLU A 384 -21.29 -42.17 16.37
C GLU A 384 -20.67 -40.93 15.70
N SER A 385 -20.99 -40.65 14.43
CA SER A 385 -20.60 -39.41 13.77
C SER A 385 -21.53 -38.24 14.12
N PHE A 386 -21.02 -37.02 13.97
CA PHE A 386 -21.77 -35.79 14.15
C PHE A 386 -21.41 -34.77 13.08
N THR A 387 -22.32 -33.84 12.86
CA THR A 387 -22.13 -32.66 12.00
C THR A 387 -22.46 -31.42 12.81
N TYR A 388 -21.70 -30.35 12.59
CA TYR A 388 -22.02 -29.03 13.09
C TYR A 388 -21.91 -27.98 11.99
N ARG A 389 -22.76 -26.95 12.05
CA ARG A 389 -22.79 -25.87 11.05
C ARG A 389 -23.41 -24.59 11.63
N ASN A 390 -23.02 -23.44 11.10
CA ASN A 390 -23.71 -22.17 11.34
C ASN A 390 -24.78 -21.93 10.27
N VAL A 391 -25.97 -21.49 10.69
CA VAL A 391 -27.09 -21.09 9.82
C VAL A 391 -27.53 -19.69 10.25
N GLY A 392 -27.02 -18.68 9.54
CA GLY A 392 -27.10 -17.30 10.03
C GLY A 392 -26.47 -17.20 11.43
N PRO A 393 -27.18 -16.66 12.44
CA PRO A 393 -26.69 -16.62 13.81
C PRO A 393 -26.74 -17.96 14.55
N SER A 394 -27.52 -18.94 14.07
CA SER A 394 -27.74 -20.18 14.80
C SER A 394 -26.63 -21.19 14.58
N ILE A 395 -26.33 -21.98 15.60
CA ILE A 395 -25.43 -23.13 15.53
C ILE A 395 -26.30 -24.39 15.55
N VAL A 396 -26.09 -25.30 14.62
CA VAL A 396 -26.76 -26.61 14.60
C VAL A 396 -25.71 -27.70 14.83
N ILE A 397 -26.00 -28.65 15.71
CA ILE A 397 -25.15 -29.81 16.04
C ILE A 397 -26.05 -31.05 16.07
N TRP A 398 -25.80 -32.05 15.22
CA TRP A 398 -26.60 -33.27 15.19
C TRP A 398 -25.77 -34.49 14.77
N GLY A 399 -26.16 -35.67 15.27
CA GLY A 399 -25.56 -36.95 14.94
C GLY A 399 -26.54 -38.09 15.24
N GLY A 400 -26.03 -39.33 15.34
CA GLY A 400 -26.85 -40.45 15.81
C GLY A 400 -27.32 -40.22 17.24
N ARG A 401 -28.61 -40.46 17.48
CA ARG A 401 -29.30 -40.08 18.73
C ARG A 401 -28.80 -40.79 19.99
N ASP A 402 -28.07 -41.90 19.85
CA ASP A 402 -27.56 -42.66 21.00
C ASP A 402 -26.25 -42.07 21.52
N ARG A 403 -25.35 -41.65 20.62
CA ARG A 403 -24.00 -41.20 20.96
C ARG A 403 -23.42 -40.11 20.06
N GLY A 404 -23.75 -40.06 18.77
CA GLY A 404 -23.15 -39.08 17.86
C GLY A 404 -23.37 -37.63 18.29
N THR A 405 -24.58 -37.26 18.74
CA THR A 405 -24.84 -35.87 19.19
C THR A 405 -24.15 -35.51 20.53
N MET A 406 -23.75 -36.50 21.33
CA MET A 406 -23.05 -36.31 22.62
C MET A 406 -21.57 -36.03 22.41
#